data_AF-A0A3M2FVJ0-F1
#
_entry.id   AF-A0A3M2FVJ0-F1
#
_cell.length_a   1.000
_cell.length_b   1.000
_cell.length_c   1.000
_cell.angle_alpha   90.00
_cell.angle_beta   90.00
_cell.angle_gamma   90.00
#
_symmetry.space_group_name_H-M   'P 1'
#
loop_
_entity.id
_entity.type
_entity.pdbx_description
1 polymer ?
#
loop_
_entity_poly.entity_id
_entity_poly.type
_entity_poly.pdbx_seq_one_letter_code
_entity_poly.pdbx_strand_id
1 'polypeptide(L)'
;MIKEIKSIDDVLAHIEEIHKSMEFNEELFPIVTDLFLFLKDMIPILSEANISVKESTSHLPTATDNLNSVTQTTELATNEVLDKIEHMSSQLNALKSLIRENKESDKQLSIVEDVENKANEIIFAFQFQDITTQQLEHTNRILTAVYDKFLSLFESFEVMRSRSSIGAEVAMAIENEFKKELERHKEEMESFQKRTEDIIHQNHEFSQEDIDNFFK
;
A
#
# COMPACT_ATOMS: atom_id res chain seq x y z
N MET A 1 18.63 19.58 -56.46
CA MET A 1 19.43 20.27 -57.49
C MET A 1 20.89 20.18 -57.06
N ILE A 2 21.72 19.49 -57.84
CA ILE A 2 23.16 19.38 -57.57
C ILE A 2 23.80 20.69 -58.06
N LYS A 3 24.37 21.49 -57.16
CA LYS A 3 25.12 22.70 -57.51
C LYS A 3 26.39 22.28 -58.26
N GLU A 4 26.57 22.73 -59.50
CA GLU A 4 27.84 22.58 -60.24
C GLU A 4 28.95 23.28 -59.44
N ILE A 5 29.91 22.49 -58.95
CA ILE A 5 31.14 22.97 -58.32
C ILE A 5 31.99 23.63 -59.41
N LYS A 6 32.14 24.96 -59.39
CA LYS A 6 32.81 25.73 -60.46
C LYS A 6 34.21 26.23 -60.10
N SER A 7 34.62 26.14 -58.83
CA SER A 7 35.96 26.54 -58.40
C SER A 7 36.48 25.66 -57.24
N ILE A 8 37.80 25.63 -57.05
CA ILE A 8 38.44 24.99 -55.87
C ILE A 8 37.94 25.63 -54.57
N ASP A 9 37.60 26.92 -54.58
CA ASP A 9 37.08 27.63 -53.43
C ASP A 9 35.68 27.12 -53.02
N ASP A 10 34.85 26.68 -53.98
CA ASP A 10 33.55 26.06 -53.69
C ASP A 10 33.69 24.67 -53.03
N VAL A 11 34.73 23.92 -53.41
CA VAL A 11 35.08 22.64 -52.79
C VAL A 11 35.57 22.85 -51.36
N LEU A 12 36.44 23.84 -51.15
CA LEU A 12 36.96 24.17 -49.82
C LEU A 12 35.84 24.64 -48.88
N ALA A 13 34.90 25.45 -49.37
CA ALA A 13 33.73 25.88 -48.59
C ALA A 13 32.82 24.70 -48.21
N HIS A 14 32.59 23.74 -49.11
CA HIS A 14 31.85 22.52 -48.78
C HIS A 14 32.58 21.62 -47.79
N ILE A 15 33.91 21.51 -47.90
CA ILE A 15 34.72 20.74 -46.94
C ILE A 15 34.67 21.41 -45.57
N GLU A 16 34.68 22.73 -45.50
CA GLU A 16 34.58 23.50 -44.26
C GLU A 16 33.18 23.41 -43.63
N GLU A 17 32.13 23.35 -44.46
CA GLU A 17 30.75 23.11 -44.02
C GLU A 17 30.55 21.67 -43.51
N ILE A 18 31.15 20.67 -44.18
CA ILE A 18 31.19 19.28 -43.72
C ILE A 18 32.01 19.16 -42.43
N HIS A 19 33.15 19.85 -42.32
CA HIS A 19 33.98 19.86 -41.12
C HIS A 19 33.23 20.45 -39.92
N LYS A 20 32.55 21.59 -40.09
CA LYS A 20 31.68 22.16 -39.05
C LYS A 20 30.52 21.23 -38.67
N SER A 21 29.93 20.55 -39.66
CA SER A 21 28.92 19.52 -39.42
C SER A 21 29.48 18.31 -38.65
N MET A 22 30.76 17.98 -38.85
CA MET A 22 31.45 16.90 -38.14
C MET A 22 31.87 17.32 -36.72
N GLU A 23 32.36 18.55 -36.52
CA GLU A 23 32.63 19.13 -35.19
C GLU A 23 31.35 19.23 -34.35
N PHE A 24 30.23 19.65 -34.96
CA PHE A 24 28.92 19.65 -34.29
C PHE A 24 28.46 18.23 -33.92
N ASN A 25 28.80 17.22 -34.72
CA ASN A 25 28.58 15.82 -34.37
C ASN A 25 29.53 15.33 -33.27
N GLU A 26 30.78 15.81 -33.18
CA GLU A 26 31.71 15.48 -32.09
C GLU A 26 31.27 16.04 -30.74
N GLU A 27 30.53 17.16 -30.69
CA GLU A 27 29.95 17.68 -29.45
C GLU A 27 28.63 16.98 -29.06
N LEU A 28 27.80 16.59 -30.04
CA LEU A 28 26.55 15.89 -29.79
C LEU A 28 26.76 14.41 -29.40
N PHE A 29 27.82 13.78 -29.91
CA PHE A 29 28.09 12.37 -29.66
C PHE A 29 28.32 12.03 -28.18
N PRO A 30 29.12 12.82 -27.40
CA PRO A 30 29.21 12.68 -25.95
C PRO A 30 27.85 12.83 -25.26
N ILE A 31 27.04 13.82 -25.65
CA ILE A 31 25.73 14.07 -25.03
C ILE A 31 24.76 12.91 -25.27
N VAL A 32 24.72 12.37 -26.49
CA VAL A 32 23.91 11.20 -26.83
C VAL A 32 24.45 9.93 -26.15
N THR A 33 25.77 9.81 -26.01
CA THR A 33 26.42 8.70 -25.29
C THR A 33 26.10 8.74 -23.81
N ASP A 34 26.19 9.91 -23.17
CA ASP A 34 25.85 10.12 -21.77
C ASP A 34 24.35 9.88 -21.53
N LEU A 35 23.49 10.31 -22.45
CA LEU A 35 22.06 9.99 -22.42
C LEU A 35 21.81 8.48 -22.55
N PHE A 36 22.55 7.78 -23.40
CA PHE A 36 22.44 6.34 -23.56
C PHE A 36 22.92 5.59 -22.32
N LEU A 37 24.05 6.00 -21.72
CA LEU A 37 24.55 5.46 -20.46
C LEU A 37 23.55 5.71 -19.31
N PHE A 38 23.00 6.92 -19.23
CA PHE A 38 21.94 7.26 -18.28
C PHE A 38 20.70 6.39 -18.46
N LEU A 39 20.21 6.21 -19.69
CA LEU A 39 19.07 5.33 -19.97
C LEU A 39 19.38 3.87 -19.61
N LYS A 40 20.60 3.40 -19.90
CA LYS A 40 21.07 2.06 -19.56
C LYS A 40 21.09 1.82 -18.05
N ASP A 41 21.43 2.83 -17.26
CA ASP A 41 21.46 2.74 -15.80
C ASP A 41 20.05 2.91 -15.17
N MET A 42 19.18 3.70 -15.80
CA MET A 42 17.82 3.95 -15.31
C MET A 42 16.85 2.82 -15.62
N ILE A 43 17.02 2.10 -16.73
CA ILE A 43 16.14 0.98 -17.13
C ILE A 43 16.03 -0.11 -16.03
N PRO A 44 17.12 -0.61 -15.43
CA PRO A 44 17.06 -1.57 -14.32
C PRO A 44 16.33 -1.02 -13.10
N ILE A 45 16.59 0.24 -12.72
CA ILE A 45 15.96 0.88 -11.55
C ILE A 45 14.45 1.05 -11.77
N LEU A 46 14.06 1.49 -12.97
CA LEU A 46 12.65 1.62 -13.36
C LEU A 46 11.95 0.26 -13.40
N SER A 47 12.67 -0.78 -13.81
CA SER A 47 12.18 -2.15 -13.81
C SER A 47 11.93 -2.69 -12.40
N GLU A 48 12.92 -2.56 -11.51
CA GLU A 48 12.82 -2.96 -10.10
C GLU A 48 11.70 -2.21 -9.38
N ALA A 49 11.61 -0.89 -9.58
CA ALA A 49 10.53 -0.07 -9.05
C ALA A 49 9.16 -0.53 -9.58
N ASN A 50 9.07 -0.90 -10.85
CA ASN A 50 7.84 -1.41 -11.45
C ASN A 50 7.41 -2.76 -10.85
N ILE A 51 8.35 -3.67 -10.55
CA ILE A 51 8.08 -4.94 -9.83
C ILE A 51 7.53 -4.63 -8.44
N SER A 52 8.34 -3.91 -7.66
CA SER A 52 8.05 -3.62 -6.26
C SER A 52 6.74 -2.88 -6.09
N VAL A 53 6.45 -1.89 -6.95
CA VAL A 53 5.20 -1.14 -6.93
C VAL A 53 4.03 -2.04 -7.35
N LYS A 54 4.14 -2.81 -8.43
CA LYS A 54 3.03 -3.65 -8.91
C LYS A 54 2.65 -4.72 -7.91
N GLU A 55 3.64 -5.34 -7.28
CA GLU A 55 3.46 -6.34 -6.23
C GLU A 55 2.90 -5.72 -4.95
N SER A 56 3.49 -4.63 -4.45
CA SER A 56 2.98 -3.95 -3.25
C SER A 56 1.55 -3.45 -3.42
N THR A 57 1.20 -3.01 -4.64
CA THR A 57 -0.13 -2.48 -4.97
C THR A 57 -1.17 -3.59 -5.11
N SER A 58 -0.79 -4.83 -5.46
CA SER A 58 -1.75 -5.94 -5.63
C SER A 58 -2.36 -6.41 -4.31
N HIS A 59 -1.66 -6.22 -3.19
CA HIS A 59 -2.12 -6.59 -1.86
C HIS A 59 -2.93 -5.49 -1.15
N LEU A 60 -2.88 -4.24 -1.63
CA LEU A 60 -3.62 -3.12 -1.03
C LEU A 60 -5.15 -3.34 -1.00
N PRO A 61 -5.80 -3.84 -2.08
CA PRO A 61 -7.24 -4.11 -2.04
C PRO A 61 -7.60 -5.13 -0.96
N THR A 62 -6.86 -6.23 -0.86
CA THR A 62 -7.14 -7.26 0.15
C THR A 62 -6.89 -6.75 1.57
N ALA A 63 -5.86 -5.93 1.78
CA ALA A 63 -5.63 -5.28 3.06
C ALA A 63 -6.78 -4.32 3.43
N THR A 64 -7.26 -3.53 2.46
CA THR A 64 -8.45 -2.67 2.60
C THR A 64 -9.69 -3.47 2.99
N ASP A 65 -9.96 -4.61 2.32
CA ASP A 65 -11.10 -5.47 2.61
C ASP A 65 -10.98 -6.11 4.00
N ASN A 66 -9.78 -6.57 4.38
CA ASN A 66 -9.52 -7.13 5.69
C ASN A 66 -9.71 -6.08 6.80
N LEU A 67 -9.28 -4.83 6.61
CA LEU A 67 -9.50 -3.75 7.58
C LEU A 67 -11.01 -3.46 7.76
N ASN A 68 -11.78 -3.47 6.67
CA ASN A 68 -13.24 -3.31 6.73
C ASN A 68 -13.89 -4.47 7.50
N SER A 69 -13.49 -5.70 7.22
CA SER A 69 -13.99 -6.91 7.89
C SER A 69 -13.69 -6.90 9.40
N VAL A 70 -12.46 -6.54 9.78
CA VAL A 70 -12.06 -6.41 11.18
C VAL A 70 -12.86 -5.32 11.87
N THR A 71 -13.00 -4.14 11.25
CA THR A 71 -13.79 -3.03 11.79
C THR A 71 -15.23 -3.47 12.08
N GLN A 72 -15.88 -4.11 11.10
CA GLN A 72 -17.24 -4.62 11.24
C GLN A 72 -17.36 -5.68 12.34
N THR A 73 -16.43 -6.63 12.38
CA THR A 73 -16.44 -7.71 13.37
C THR A 73 -16.23 -7.17 14.78
N THR A 74 -15.31 -6.22 14.95
CA THR A 74 -15.08 -5.53 16.22
C THR A 74 -16.31 -4.74 16.65
N GLU A 75 -17.03 -4.11 15.72
CA GLU A 75 -18.27 -3.40 16.01
C GLU A 75 -19.38 -4.36 16.49
N LEU A 76 -19.57 -5.47 15.80
CA LEU A 76 -20.55 -6.49 16.21
C LEU A 76 -20.22 -7.08 17.59
N ALA A 77 -18.96 -7.44 17.82
CA ALA A 77 -18.52 -7.99 19.10
C ALA A 77 -18.67 -6.97 20.25
N THR A 78 -18.38 -5.69 19.99
CA THR A 78 -18.52 -4.64 21.01
C THR A 78 -19.99 -4.40 21.35
N ASN A 79 -20.87 -4.37 20.35
CA ASN A 79 -22.32 -4.29 20.60
C ASN A 79 -22.82 -5.50 21.42
N GLU A 80 -22.36 -6.72 21.13
CA GLU A 80 -22.73 -7.89 21.93
C GLU A 80 -22.24 -7.77 23.39
N VAL A 81 -21.03 -7.22 23.61
CA VAL A 81 -20.51 -6.97 24.97
C VAL A 81 -21.36 -5.92 25.68
N LEU A 82 -21.71 -4.82 25.02
CA LEU A 82 -22.57 -3.77 25.60
C LEU A 82 -23.95 -4.33 25.96
N ASP A 83 -24.59 -5.10 25.08
CA ASP A 83 -25.87 -5.77 25.35
C ASP A 83 -25.80 -6.67 26.61
N LYS A 84 -24.71 -7.43 26.77
CA LYS A 84 -24.51 -8.26 27.95
C LYS A 84 -24.30 -7.44 29.22
N ILE A 85 -23.59 -6.31 29.14
CA ILE A 85 -23.42 -5.40 30.28
C ILE A 85 -24.77 -4.75 30.66
N GLU A 86 -25.58 -4.35 29.69
CA GLU A 86 -26.93 -3.81 29.93
C GLU A 86 -27.81 -4.85 30.64
N HIS A 87 -27.79 -6.10 30.16
CA HIS A 87 -28.51 -7.19 30.81
C HIS A 87 -28.00 -7.43 32.24
N MET A 88 -26.69 -7.43 32.46
CA MET A 88 -26.10 -7.52 33.81
C MET A 88 -26.54 -6.37 34.71
N SER A 89 -26.55 -5.13 34.20
CA SER A 89 -27.02 -3.96 34.95
C SER A 89 -28.49 -4.09 35.35
N SER A 90 -29.34 -4.61 34.47
CA SER A 90 -30.74 -4.92 34.77
C SER A 90 -30.86 -5.98 35.89
N GLN A 91 -30.07 -7.05 35.81
CA GLN A 91 -30.03 -8.10 36.85
C GLN A 91 -29.53 -7.57 38.20
N LEU A 92 -28.53 -6.68 38.21
CA LEU A 92 -28.03 -6.03 39.43
C LEU A 92 -29.11 -5.15 40.06
N ASN A 93 -29.88 -4.42 39.24
CA ASN A 93 -30.99 -3.59 39.72
C ASN A 93 -32.14 -4.42 40.32
N ALA A 94 -32.46 -5.57 39.71
CA ALA A 94 -33.40 -6.53 40.29
C ALA A 94 -32.88 -7.09 41.63
N LEU A 95 -31.59 -7.43 41.70
CA LEU A 95 -30.95 -7.92 42.91
C LEU A 95 -30.96 -6.88 44.03
N LYS A 96 -30.66 -5.60 43.74
CA LYS A 96 -30.78 -4.50 44.72
C LYS A 96 -32.18 -4.41 45.29
N SER A 97 -33.20 -4.55 44.46
CA SER A 97 -34.60 -4.48 44.88
C SER A 97 -34.95 -5.63 45.84
N LEU A 98 -34.52 -6.85 45.53
CA LEU A 98 -34.71 -8.02 46.39
C LEU A 98 -33.97 -7.91 47.74
N ILE A 99 -32.74 -7.37 47.74
CA ILE A 99 -31.97 -7.13 48.97
C ILE A 99 -32.70 -6.11 49.86
N ARG A 100 -33.21 -5.02 49.27
CA ARG A 100 -33.98 -3.99 49.98
C ARG A 100 -35.27 -4.54 50.58
N GLU A 101 -35.99 -5.39 49.84
CA GLU A 101 -37.23 -6.04 50.32
C GLU A 101 -36.97 -6.99 51.49
N ASN A 102 -35.86 -7.74 51.47
CA ASN A 102 -35.50 -8.67 52.53
C ASN A 102 -34.88 -8.00 53.78
N LYS A 103 -34.72 -6.67 53.78
CA LYS A 103 -34.04 -5.90 54.86
C LYS A 103 -32.64 -6.46 55.17
N GLU A 104 -31.96 -6.97 54.15
CA GLU A 104 -30.61 -7.50 54.23
C GLU A 104 -29.58 -6.37 54.45
N SER A 105 -28.37 -6.73 54.88
CA SER A 105 -27.32 -5.81 55.35
C SER A 105 -26.85 -4.80 54.29
N ASP A 106 -26.64 -3.53 54.68
CA ASP A 106 -26.06 -2.44 53.87
C ASP A 106 -24.79 -2.85 53.11
N LYS A 107 -24.01 -3.81 53.64
CA LYS A 107 -22.82 -4.36 52.98
C LYS A 107 -23.11 -5.04 51.64
N GLN A 108 -24.22 -5.77 51.52
CA GLN A 108 -24.58 -6.44 50.26
C GLN A 108 -25.01 -5.41 49.20
N LEU A 109 -25.73 -4.37 49.62
CA LEU A 109 -26.14 -3.28 48.73
C LEU A 109 -24.92 -2.53 48.17
N SER A 110 -23.92 -2.27 49.04
CA SER A 110 -22.64 -1.66 48.64
C SER A 110 -21.89 -2.50 47.61
N ILE A 111 -21.84 -3.83 47.74
CA ILE A 111 -21.17 -4.69 46.75
C ILE A 111 -21.88 -4.60 45.39
N VAL A 112 -23.21 -4.60 45.38
CA VAL A 112 -23.97 -4.51 44.12
C VAL A 112 -23.83 -3.13 43.47
N GLU A 113 -23.74 -2.05 44.26
CA GLU A 113 -23.40 -0.71 43.78
C GLU A 113 -22.01 -0.65 43.16
N ASP A 114 -21.01 -1.27 43.80
CA ASP A 114 -19.64 -1.32 43.25
C ASP A 114 -19.59 -2.08 41.91
N VAL A 115 -20.34 -3.18 41.77
CA VAL A 115 -20.39 -3.94 40.51
C VAL A 115 -21.10 -3.14 39.41
N GLU A 116 -22.17 -2.41 39.73
CA GLU A 116 -22.85 -1.54 38.76
C GLU A 116 -21.94 -0.39 38.30
N ASN A 117 -21.20 0.23 39.22
CA ASN A 117 -20.23 1.27 38.88
C ASN A 117 -19.14 0.73 37.94
N LYS A 118 -18.63 -0.47 38.19
CA LYS A 118 -17.67 -1.15 37.31
C LYS A 118 -18.25 -1.46 35.93
N ALA A 119 -19.51 -1.88 35.85
CA ALA A 119 -20.19 -2.07 34.57
C ALA A 119 -20.25 -0.76 33.76
N ASN A 120 -20.57 0.36 34.41
CA ASN A 120 -20.58 1.67 33.78
C ASN A 120 -19.19 2.12 33.33
N GLU A 121 -18.14 1.90 34.15
CA GLU A 121 -16.76 2.17 33.76
C GLU A 121 -16.34 1.40 32.51
N ILE A 122 -16.76 0.13 32.38
CA ILE A 122 -16.50 -0.68 31.19
C ILE A 122 -17.22 -0.08 29.98
N ILE A 123 -18.49 0.29 30.08
CA ILE A 123 -19.24 0.95 28.98
C ILE A 123 -18.51 2.22 28.52
N PHE A 124 -18.04 3.05 29.45
CA PHE A 124 -17.27 4.25 29.09
C PHE A 124 -15.93 3.92 28.45
N ALA A 125 -15.25 2.87 28.92
CA ALA A 125 -14.01 2.42 28.30
C ALA A 125 -14.24 2.04 26.83
N PHE A 126 -15.29 1.30 26.49
CA PHE A 126 -15.58 0.90 25.11
C PHE A 126 -15.81 2.06 24.13
N GLN A 127 -16.00 3.31 24.59
CA GLN A 127 -16.14 4.48 23.72
C GLN A 127 -14.90 4.78 22.87
N PHE A 128 -13.71 4.23 23.19
CA PHE A 128 -12.53 4.35 22.32
C PHE A 128 -12.77 3.75 20.92
N GLN A 129 -13.73 2.83 20.79
CA GLN A 129 -14.04 2.14 19.56
C GLN A 129 -14.39 3.09 18.41
N ASP A 130 -15.15 4.16 18.66
CA ASP A 130 -15.52 5.15 17.62
C ASP A 130 -14.26 5.82 17.03
N ILE A 131 -13.29 6.16 17.89
CA ILE A 131 -12.00 6.70 17.46
C ILE A 131 -11.23 5.66 16.65
N THR A 132 -11.20 4.40 17.08
CA THR A 132 -10.52 3.32 16.36
C THR A 132 -11.14 3.09 14.98
N THR A 133 -12.47 3.04 14.88
CA THR A 133 -13.20 2.92 13.61
C THR A 133 -12.84 4.07 12.66
N GLN A 134 -12.84 5.31 13.15
CA GLN A 134 -12.47 6.48 12.34
C GLN A 134 -11.02 6.42 11.85
N GLN A 135 -10.08 5.97 12.68
CA GLN A 135 -8.69 5.81 12.29
C GLN A 135 -8.49 4.70 11.25
N LEU A 136 -9.23 3.59 11.37
CA LEU A 136 -9.23 2.50 10.39
C LEU A 136 -9.83 2.95 9.06
N GLU A 137 -10.95 3.67 9.08
CA GLU A 137 -11.57 4.23 7.87
C GLU A 137 -10.66 5.24 7.17
N HIS A 138 -9.99 6.10 7.93
CA HIS A 138 -8.99 7.03 7.39
C HIS A 138 -7.81 6.29 6.75
N THR A 139 -7.29 5.26 7.42
CA THR A 139 -6.21 4.41 6.87
C THR A 139 -6.65 3.74 5.58
N ASN A 140 -7.88 3.22 5.54
CA ASN A 140 -8.43 2.59 4.35
C ASN A 140 -8.50 3.57 3.16
N ARG A 141 -9.01 4.79 3.38
CA ARG A 141 -9.04 5.84 2.34
C ARG A 141 -7.65 6.19 1.82
N ILE A 142 -6.63 6.22 2.68
CA ILE A 142 -5.24 6.43 2.24
C ILE A 142 -4.77 5.27 1.35
N LEU A 143 -5.00 4.02 1.77
CA LEU A 143 -4.60 2.85 1.00
C LEU A 143 -5.29 2.83 -0.38
N THR A 144 -6.58 3.14 -0.45
CA THR A 144 -7.31 3.27 -1.72
C THR A 144 -6.73 4.39 -2.59
N ALA A 145 -6.45 5.58 -2.03
CA ALA A 145 -5.88 6.68 -2.79
C ALA A 145 -4.48 6.36 -3.33
N VAL A 146 -3.67 5.63 -2.55
CA VAL A 146 -2.35 5.13 -2.97
C VAL A 146 -2.50 4.14 -4.12
N TYR A 147 -3.44 3.19 -4.01
CA TYR A 147 -3.76 2.22 -5.06
C TYR A 147 -4.18 2.91 -6.37
N ASP A 148 -5.12 3.85 -6.32
CA ASP A 148 -5.60 4.59 -7.49
C ASP A 148 -4.46 5.40 -8.14
N LYS A 149 -3.60 6.00 -7.31
CA LYS A 149 -2.45 6.74 -7.82
C LYS A 149 -1.50 5.81 -8.58
N PHE A 150 -1.24 4.62 -8.07
CA PHE A 150 -0.40 3.64 -8.76
C PHE A 150 -1.03 3.15 -10.07
N LEU A 151 -2.33 2.85 -10.09
CA LEU A 151 -3.04 2.51 -11.33
C LEU A 151 -2.85 3.60 -12.40
N SER A 152 -3.03 4.87 -12.03
CA SER A 152 -2.83 5.99 -12.96
C SER A 152 -1.39 6.10 -13.50
N LEU A 153 -0.39 5.72 -12.70
CA LEU A 153 1.01 5.69 -13.11
C LEU A 153 1.27 4.56 -14.11
N PHE A 154 0.70 3.37 -13.89
CA PHE A 154 0.77 2.26 -14.83
C PHE A 154 0.12 2.60 -16.18
N GLU A 155 -1.07 3.21 -16.16
CA GLU A 155 -1.74 3.65 -17.39
C GLU A 155 -0.92 4.70 -18.15
N SER A 156 -0.31 5.65 -17.43
CA SER A 156 0.57 6.66 -18.03
C SER A 156 1.79 6.04 -18.70
N PHE A 157 2.35 4.98 -18.12
CA PHE A 157 3.48 4.23 -18.69
C PHE A 157 3.08 3.49 -19.99
N GLU A 158 1.91 2.85 -20.02
CA GLU A 158 1.38 2.19 -21.23
C GLU A 158 1.06 3.20 -22.35
N VAL A 159 0.57 4.39 -21.99
CA VAL A 159 0.35 5.48 -22.97
C VAL A 159 1.69 5.98 -23.54
N MET A 160 2.75 6.08 -22.74
CA MET A 160 4.08 6.46 -23.23
C MET A 160 4.62 5.43 -24.24
N ARG A 161 4.44 4.13 -23.96
CA ARG A 161 4.81 3.02 -24.85
C ARG A 161 4.09 3.08 -26.20
N SER A 162 2.82 3.47 -26.24
CA SER A 162 2.02 3.50 -27.49
C SER A 162 2.26 4.71 -28.39
N ARG A 163 2.89 5.78 -27.89
CA ARG A 163 3.00 7.07 -28.59
C ARG A 163 4.29 7.28 -29.41
N SER A 164 5.34 6.50 -29.18
CA SER A 164 6.60 6.66 -29.95
C SER A 164 7.36 5.35 -30.13
N SER A 165 8.11 5.23 -31.23
CA SER A 165 8.96 4.07 -31.52
C SER A 165 10.07 3.91 -30.47
N ILE A 166 10.68 5.03 -30.04
CA ILE A 166 11.69 5.06 -28.97
C ILE A 166 11.07 4.65 -27.64
N GLY A 167 9.87 5.14 -27.31
CA GLY A 167 9.15 4.75 -26.09
C GLY A 167 8.80 3.26 -26.07
N ALA A 168 8.47 2.67 -27.22
CA ALA A 168 8.26 1.23 -27.34
C ALA A 168 9.57 0.43 -27.12
N GLU A 169 10.69 0.88 -27.69
CA GLU A 169 12.00 0.25 -27.48
C GLU A 169 12.48 0.34 -26.02
N VAL A 170 12.31 1.50 -25.37
CA VAL A 170 12.63 1.69 -23.95
C VAL A 170 11.72 0.84 -23.07
N ALA A 171 10.41 0.80 -23.36
CA ALA A 171 9.47 -0.06 -22.62
C ALA A 171 9.83 -1.55 -22.77
N MET A 172 10.21 -2.00 -23.97
CA MET A 172 10.68 -3.37 -24.20
C MET A 172 11.99 -3.69 -23.48
N ALA A 173 12.92 -2.72 -23.41
CA ALA A 173 14.15 -2.89 -22.64
C ALA A 173 13.89 -3.01 -21.14
N ILE A 174 12.99 -2.18 -20.59
CA ILE A 174 12.51 -2.28 -19.21
C ILE A 174 11.82 -3.62 -18.97
N GLU A 175 10.95 -4.07 -19.87
CA GLU A 175 10.22 -5.34 -19.70
C GLU A 175 11.14 -6.57 -19.80
N ASN A 176 12.19 -6.50 -20.62
CA ASN A 176 13.20 -7.56 -20.69
C ASN A 176 14.09 -7.60 -19.45
N GLU A 177 14.48 -6.44 -18.94
CA GLU A 177 15.23 -6.38 -17.68
C GLU A 177 14.35 -6.80 -16.50
N PHE A 178 13.05 -6.47 -16.55
CA PHE A 178 12.03 -6.94 -15.60
C PHE A 178 11.92 -8.45 -15.59
N LYS A 179 11.79 -9.09 -16.75
CA LYS A 179 11.74 -10.56 -16.82
C LYS A 179 13.02 -11.21 -16.28
N LYS A 180 14.18 -10.61 -16.53
CA LYS A 180 15.46 -11.08 -15.96
C LYS A 180 15.48 -10.97 -14.44
N GLU A 181 15.06 -9.84 -13.90
CA GLU A 181 15.08 -9.60 -12.46
C GLU A 181 14.02 -10.43 -11.74
N LEU A 182 12.85 -10.61 -12.36
CA LEU A 182 11.80 -11.52 -11.88
C LEU A 182 12.28 -12.97 -11.81
N GLU A 183 13.05 -13.43 -12.81
CA GLU A 183 13.62 -14.79 -12.78
C GLU A 183 14.78 -14.92 -11.78
N ARG A 184 15.53 -13.84 -11.49
CA ARG A 184 16.56 -13.83 -10.43
C ARG A 184 15.96 -13.89 -9.04
N HIS A 185 14.88 -13.15 -8.80
CA HIS A 185 14.21 -13.05 -7.52
C HIS A 185 13.01 -13.99 -7.39
N LYS A 186 12.80 -14.91 -8.33
CA LYS A 186 11.60 -15.77 -8.38
C LYS A 186 11.39 -16.57 -7.11
N GLU A 187 12.45 -17.18 -6.59
CA GLU A 187 12.39 -17.97 -5.34
C GLU A 187 12.11 -17.08 -4.12
N GLU A 188 12.70 -15.87 -4.08
CA GLU A 188 12.46 -14.90 -3.02
C GLU A 188 11.04 -14.31 -3.09
N MET A 189 10.56 -13.98 -4.29
CA MET A 189 9.19 -13.53 -4.57
C MET A 189 8.17 -14.62 -4.26
N GLU A 190 8.38 -15.86 -4.69
CA GLU A 190 7.49 -16.98 -4.33
C GLU A 190 7.48 -17.21 -2.82
N SER A 191 8.63 -17.06 -2.14
CA SER A 191 8.69 -17.17 -0.68
C SER A 191 7.99 -16.01 0.04
N PHE A 192 8.15 -14.78 -0.46
CA PHE A 192 7.51 -13.60 0.07
C PHE A 192 6.02 -13.69 -0.16
N GLN A 193 5.57 -13.90 -1.40
CA GLN A 193 4.18 -14.03 -1.78
C GLN A 193 3.49 -15.17 -1.04
N LYS A 194 4.13 -16.33 -0.85
CA LYS A 194 3.58 -17.43 -0.04
C LYS A 194 3.46 -17.04 1.44
N ARG A 195 4.43 -16.30 1.98
CA ARG A 195 4.39 -15.77 3.35
C ARG A 195 3.31 -14.71 3.52
N THR A 196 3.11 -13.84 2.53
CA THR A 196 2.09 -12.79 2.54
C THR A 196 0.70 -13.36 2.25
N GLU A 197 0.56 -14.36 1.38
CA GLU A 197 -0.67 -15.12 1.14
C GLU A 197 -1.08 -15.92 2.37
N ASP A 198 -0.14 -16.59 3.06
CA ASP A 198 -0.44 -17.23 4.34
C ASP A 198 -0.93 -16.20 5.38
N ILE A 199 -0.34 -15.01 5.44
CA ILE A 199 -0.79 -13.96 6.38
C ILE A 199 -2.14 -13.33 5.98
N ILE A 200 -2.43 -13.22 4.68
CA ILE A 200 -3.60 -12.51 4.14
C ILE A 200 -4.82 -13.44 3.95
N HIS A 201 -4.62 -14.70 3.60
CA HIS A 201 -5.67 -15.69 3.32
C HIS A 201 -5.91 -16.69 4.46
N GLN A 202 -5.05 -16.73 5.48
CA GLN A 202 -5.40 -17.50 6.67
C GLN A 202 -6.52 -16.77 7.41
N ASN A 203 -7.72 -17.37 7.30
CA ASN A 203 -8.66 -17.51 8.41
C ASN A 203 -8.00 -18.21 9.63
N HIS A 204 -6.76 -17.87 9.99
CA HIS A 204 -6.29 -18.14 11.33
C HIS A 204 -7.10 -17.18 12.18
N GLU A 205 -8.07 -17.71 12.91
CA GLU A 205 -8.35 -17.18 14.24
C GLU A 205 -6.98 -16.94 14.87
N PHE A 206 -6.56 -15.67 15.00
CA PHE A 206 -5.31 -15.31 15.65
C PHE A 206 -5.23 -16.13 16.93
N SER A 207 -4.24 -17.02 17.03
CA SER A 207 -4.11 -17.81 18.24
C SER A 207 -3.75 -16.84 19.37
N GLN A 208 -4.19 -17.14 20.59
CA GLN A 208 -3.84 -16.31 21.76
C GLN A 208 -2.31 -16.15 21.90
N GLU A 209 -1.53 -17.13 21.42
CA GLU A 209 -0.06 -17.11 21.40
C GLU A 209 0.51 -16.09 20.39
N ASP A 210 -0.16 -15.88 19.25
CA ASP A 210 0.21 -14.86 18.26
C ASP A 210 -0.07 -13.44 18.78
N ILE A 211 -1.19 -13.27 19.50
CA ILE A 211 -1.57 -12.01 20.15
C ILE A 211 -0.55 -11.66 21.25
N ASP A 212 -0.17 -12.63 22.09
CA ASP A 212 0.77 -12.43 23.20
C ASP A 212 2.19 -12.08 22.73
N ASN A 213 2.57 -12.48 21.52
CA ASN A 213 3.85 -12.11 20.91
C ASN A 213 3.85 -10.69 20.31
N PHE A 214 2.69 -10.09 20.06
CA PHE A 214 2.56 -8.73 19.53
C PHE A 214 2.68 -7.63 20.60
N PHE A 215 2.44 -7.97 21.87
CA PHE A 215 2.45 -7.04 23.02
C PHE A 215 3.68 -7.17 23.93
N LYS A 216 4.73 -7.88 23.50
CA LYS A 216 6.05 -7.90 24.16
C LYS A 216 6.98 -6.84 23.56
#